data_AF-A1TNJ0-F1
#
_entry.id   AF-A1TNJ0-F1
#
_cell.length_a   1.000
_cell.length_b   1.000
_cell.length_c   1.000
_cell.angle_alpha   90.00
_cell.angle_beta   90.00
_cell.angle_gamma   90.00
#
_symmetry.space_group_name_H-M   'P 1'
#
loop_
_entity.id
_entity.type
_entity.pdbx_description
1 polymer ?
#
loop_
_entity_poly.entity_id
_entity_poly.type
_entity_poly.pdbx_seq_one_letter_code
_entity_poly.pdbx_strand_id
1 'polypeptide(L)'
;MRFPGGPDAGRGKPCVFENRARTAMTLIAIILATLAAGIGSVWVAALLMRAGWGDGRSGIGPRHLLSFAAGALLATAFMHLLPEAFESQAGAHELFATLLVGLVFFFLLDKAELWHHGHEHGVGPANDDPGTGGGHAHAHGHTHDGHGHDAHGHGHHSHAHSHSHRGSGGWALLTGDSVHCFGDGVLIASAFLADLRLGAIAALAVLAHEVPHHMGDLVVLRQSSGDRRAALVKVSLAGAVTALGGVVGYFLVGELQDWLPYFLAIASSSFVYVALADLIPQLQKRLTAAQTLAQIAWLLGGMAVVTLVSGMAHAH
;
A
#
# COMPACT_ATOMS: atom_id res chain seq x y z
N MET A 1 -6.35 5.13 75.82
CA MET A 1 -7.50 4.35 75.34
C MET A 1 -7.96 4.95 74.01
N ARG A 2 -8.00 4.13 72.96
CA ARG A 2 -8.68 4.27 71.65
C ARG A 2 -8.28 5.38 70.64
N PHE A 3 -7.73 4.87 69.54
CA PHE A 3 -7.55 5.34 68.15
C PHE A 3 -8.71 6.15 67.52
N PRO A 4 -8.40 6.93 66.46
CA PRO A 4 -9.18 6.95 65.23
C PRO A 4 -8.44 6.19 64.11
N GLY A 5 -9.13 5.26 63.44
CA GLY A 5 -8.62 4.50 62.31
C GLY A 5 -9.60 4.50 61.15
N GLY A 6 -9.12 4.98 59.99
CA GLY A 6 -9.44 4.50 58.63
C GLY A 6 -10.58 5.19 57.85
N PRO A 7 -10.60 5.09 56.50
CA PRO A 7 -9.48 4.84 55.59
C PRO A 7 -9.40 5.83 54.41
N ASP A 8 -8.17 6.24 54.07
CA ASP A 8 -7.83 6.84 52.79
C ASP A 8 -8.14 5.84 51.66
N ALA A 9 -8.84 6.34 50.65
CA ALA A 9 -9.23 5.61 49.46
C ALA A 9 -7.99 5.13 48.69
N GLY A 10 -7.86 3.82 48.57
CA GLY A 10 -6.87 3.15 47.75
C GLY A 10 -7.01 3.51 46.28
N ARG A 11 -6.23 4.50 45.82
CA ARG A 11 -5.89 4.66 44.41
C ARG A 11 -4.72 3.71 44.13
N GLY A 12 -5.06 2.45 43.87
CA GLY A 12 -4.09 1.39 43.58
C GLY A 12 -3.21 1.78 42.40
N LYS A 13 -1.89 1.78 42.61
CA LYS A 13 -0.92 1.80 41.52
C LYS A 13 -1.18 0.53 40.69
N PRO A 14 -1.33 0.60 39.36
CA PRO A 14 -1.54 -0.60 38.55
C PRO A 14 -0.38 -1.59 38.78
N CYS A 15 -0.71 -2.86 39.01
CA CYS A 15 0.27 -3.89 39.31
C CYS A 15 1.26 -4.03 38.14
N VAL A 16 2.57 -4.08 38.42
CA VAL A 16 3.63 -4.27 37.42
C VAL A 16 3.38 -5.49 36.51
N PHE A 17 2.71 -6.52 37.04
CA PHE A 17 2.32 -7.72 36.30
C PHE A 17 1.23 -7.45 35.26
N GLU A 18 0.26 -6.59 35.58
CA GLU A 18 -0.81 -6.18 34.66
C GLU A 18 -0.26 -5.34 33.51
N ASN A 19 0.73 -4.49 33.80
CA ASN A 19 1.41 -3.71 32.77
C ASN A 19 2.22 -4.64 31.85
N ARG A 20 2.98 -5.60 32.40
CA ARG A 20 3.75 -6.57 31.61
C ARG A 20 2.87 -7.49 30.75
N ALA A 21 1.73 -7.94 31.27
CA ALA A 21 0.79 -8.77 30.52
C ALA A 21 0.14 -8.00 29.37
N ARG A 22 -0.25 -6.74 29.60
CA ARG A 22 -0.80 -5.85 28.56
C ARG A 22 0.24 -5.58 27.47
N THR A 23 1.46 -5.20 27.85
CA THR A 23 2.60 -4.98 26.94
C THR A 23 2.87 -6.22 26.08
N ALA A 24 2.92 -7.41 26.67
CA ALA A 24 3.11 -8.67 25.95
C ALA A 24 1.94 -9.00 25.00
N MET A 25 0.70 -8.78 25.45
CA MET A 25 -0.50 -9.02 24.63
C MET A 25 -0.55 -8.10 23.42
N THR A 26 -0.24 -6.81 23.58
CA THR A 26 -0.18 -5.85 22.47
C THR A 26 0.90 -6.23 21.47
N LEU A 27 2.10 -6.62 21.93
CA LEU A 27 3.17 -7.05 21.02
C LEU A 27 2.78 -8.30 20.23
N ILE A 28 2.16 -9.29 20.89
CA ILE A 28 1.66 -10.49 20.21
C ILE A 28 0.60 -10.12 19.17
N ALA A 29 -0.34 -9.23 19.51
CA ALA A 29 -1.36 -8.74 18.59
C ALA A 29 -0.74 -8.06 17.36
N ILE A 30 0.27 -7.19 17.57
CA ILE A 30 1.01 -6.52 16.48
C ILE A 30 1.68 -7.56 15.57
N ILE A 31 2.39 -8.54 16.13
CA ILE A 31 3.07 -9.57 15.34
C ILE A 31 2.05 -10.39 14.53
N LEU A 32 0.96 -10.82 15.15
CA LEU A 32 -0.07 -11.60 14.44
C LEU A 32 -0.74 -10.78 13.33
N ALA A 33 -1.10 -9.54 13.62
CA ALA A 33 -1.74 -8.64 12.69
C ALA A 33 -0.84 -8.30 11.49
N THR A 34 0.43 -8.00 11.74
CA THR A 34 1.41 -7.68 10.69
C THR A 34 1.82 -8.91 9.87
N LEU A 35 1.90 -10.09 10.46
CA LEU A 35 2.08 -11.34 9.70
C LEU A 35 0.86 -11.65 8.83
N ALA A 36 -0.35 -11.38 9.33
CA ALA A 36 -1.58 -11.55 8.55
C ALA A 36 -1.66 -10.54 7.40
N ALA A 37 -1.34 -9.27 7.65
CA ALA A 37 -1.37 -8.21 6.66
C ALA A 37 -0.25 -8.35 5.61
N GLY A 38 0.97 -8.69 6.02
CA GLY A 38 2.11 -8.89 5.14
C GLY A 38 2.10 -10.24 4.44
N ILE A 39 2.52 -11.32 5.13
CA ILE A 39 2.58 -12.65 4.51
C ILE A 39 1.18 -13.16 4.15
N GLY A 40 0.21 -13.04 5.05
CA GLY A 40 -1.15 -13.57 4.83
C GLY A 40 -1.81 -13.01 3.57
N SER A 41 -1.64 -11.72 3.28
CA SER A 41 -2.18 -11.10 2.07
C SER A 41 -1.56 -11.68 0.79
N VAL A 42 -0.26 -12.03 0.78
CA VAL A 42 0.39 -12.71 -0.36
C VAL A 42 -0.25 -14.05 -0.67
N TRP A 43 -0.60 -14.83 0.36
CA TRP A 43 -1.25 -16.12 0.19
C TRP A 43 -2.70 -15.97 -0.26
N VAL A 44 -3.41 -14.98 0.26
CA VAL A 44 -4.77 -14.62 -0.20
C VAL A 44 -4.73 -14.18 -1.66
N ALA A 45 -3.80 -13.31 -2.04
CA ALA A 45 -3.55 -12.89 -3.42
C ALA A 45 -3.29 -14.11 -4.33
N ALA A 46 -2.39 -15.00 -3.94
CA ALA A 46 -2.08 -16.21 -4.69
C ALA A 46 -3.30 -17.15 -4.84
N LEU A 47 -4.14 -17.26 -3.80
CA LEU A 47 -5.37 -18.04 -3.83
C LEU A 47 -6.41 -17.43 -4.78
N LEU A 48 -6.63 -16.12 -4.70
CA LEU A 48 -7.54 -15.39 -5.59
C LEU A 48 -7.10 -15.51 -7.06
N MET A 49 -5.81 -15.39 -7.33
CA MET A 49 -5.26 -15.62 -8.66
C MET A 49 -5.53 -17.04 -9.16
N ARG A 50 -5.41 -18.06 -8.29
CA ARG A 50 -5.74 -19.46 -8.64
C ARG A 50 -7.24 -19.68 -8.86
N ALA A 51 -8.09 -18.94 -8.16
CA ALA A 51 -9.55 -18.95 -8.33
C ALA A 51 -10.03 -18.20 -9.59
N GLY A 52 -9.11 -17.68 -10.42
CA GLY A 52 -9.43 -17.02 -11.68
C GLY A 52 -9.68 -15.51 -11.57
N TRP A 53 -9.45 -14.90 -10.39
CA TRP A 53 -9.56 -13.44 -10.22
C TRP A 53 -8.36 -12.66 -10.81
N GLY A 54 -7.30 -13.36 -11.23
CA GLY A 54 -6.08 -12.77 -11.80
C GLY A 54 -5.89 -12.94 -13.31
N ASP A 55 -6.68 -13.79 -13.99
CA ASP A 55 -6.52 -14.04 -15.42
C ASP A 55 -7.23 -12.98 -16.26
N GLY A 56 -6.50 -12.37 -17.20
CA GLY A 56 -6.95 -11.28 -18.08
C GLY A 56 -8.16 -11.55 -18.99
N ARG A 57 -8.86 -12.67 -18.81
CA ARG A 57 -10.13 -12.98 -19.48
C ARG A 57 -11.33 -12.23 -18.90
N SER A 58 -11.27 -11.75 -17.66
CA SER A 58 -12.36 -10.95 -17.07
C SER A 58 -11.95 -9.54 -16.65
N GLY A 59 -10.68 -9.25 -16.30
CA GLY A 59 -10.15 -7.90 -16.02
C GLY A 59 -10.87 -7.07 -14.93
N ILE A 60 -11.92 -7.62 -14.34
CA ILE A 60 -12.89 -6.97 -13.45
C ILE A 60 -12.54 -7.26 -11.98
N GLY A 61 -12.03 -8.47 -11.68
CA GLY A 61 -11.69 -8.91 -10.32
C GLY A 61 -10.70 -8.00 -9.59
N PRO A 62 -9.51 -7.70 -10.16
CA PRO A 62 -8.53 -6.86 -9.48
C PRO A 62 -9.06 -5.44 -9.25
N ARG A 63 -9.82 -4.88 -10.20
CA ARG A 63 -10.38 -3.53 -10.07
C ARG A 63 -11.38 -3.42 -8.92
N HIS A 64 -12.18 -4.45 -8.68
CA HIS A 64 -13.09 -4.47 -7.55
C HIS A 64 -12.35 -4.55 -6.21
N LEU A 65 -11.29 -5.35 -6.14
CA LEU A 65 -10.42 -5.41 -4.96
C LEU A 65 -9.73 -4.06 -4.69
N LEU A 66 -9.20 -3.40 -5.73
CA LEU A 66 -8.62 -2.05 -5.60
C LEU A 66 -9.66 -1.03 -5.12
N SER A 67 -10.90 -1.12 -5.60
CA SER A 67 -11.98 -0.20 -5.17
C SER A 67 -12.32 -0.40 -3.69
N PHE A 68 -12.46 -1.66 -3.27
CA PHE A 68 -12.67 -2.03 -1.88
C PHE A 68 -11.53 -1.55 -0.98
N ALA A 69 -10.28 -1.80 -1.39
CA ALA A 69 -9.08 -1.36 -0.71
C ALA A 69 -9.04 0.16 -0.52
N ALA A 70 -9.30 0.94 -1.58
CA ALA A 70 -9.33 2.40 -1.51
C ALA A 70 -10.40 2.89 -0.52
N GLY A 71 -11.59 2.28 -0.52
CA GLY A 71 -12.65 2.58 0.44
C GLY A 71 -12.24 2.28 1.89
N ALA A 72 -11.64 1.12 2.13
CA ALA A 72 -11.18 0.71 3.47
C ALA A 72 -10.07 1.63 4.00
N LEU A 73 -9.11 2.01 3.16
CA LEU A 73 -8.03 2.94 3.52
C LEU A 73 -8.56 4.34 3.85
N LEU A 74 -9.43 4.89 3.00
CA LEU A 74 -10.01 6.23 3.22
C LEU A 74 -10.88 6.26 4.49
N ALA A 75 -11.70 5.23 4.72
CA ALA A 75 -12.48 5.13 5.95
C ALA A 75 -11.56 5.06 7.18
N THR A 76 -10.52 4.23 7.13
CA THR A 76 -9.59 4.07 8.26
C THR A 76 -8.83 5.36 8.55
N ALA A 77 -8.35 6.05 7.52
CA ALA A 77 -7.67 7.33 7.69
C ALA A 77 -8.59 8.40 8.29
N PHE A 78 -9.74 8.67 7.67
CA PHE A 78 -10.59 9.81 8.04
C PHE A 78 -11.53 9.56 9.22
N MET A 79 -11.96 8.32 9.46
CA MET A 79 -12.95 8.01 10.50
C MET A 79 -12.33 7.39 11.75
N HIS A 80 -11.06 6.97 11.71
CA HIS A 80 -10.41 6.27 12.82
C HIS A 80 -9.07 6.89 13.21
N LEU A 81 -8.05 6.82 12.35
CA LEU A 81 -6.69 7.27 12.71
C LEU A 81 -6.60 8.78 12.93
N LEU A 82 -7.19 9.56 12.02
CA LEU A 82 -7.11 11.02 12.10
C LEU A 82 -7.92 11.56 13.29
N PRO A 83 -9.19 11.14 13.53
CA PRO A 83 -9.92 11.54 14.73
C PRO A 83 -9.18 11.17 16.03
N GLU A 84 -8.63 9.97 16.13
CA GLU A 84 -7.84 9.55 17.31
C GLU A 84 -6.65 10.49 17.56
N ALA A 85 -5.96 10.91 16.49
CA ALA A 85 -4.88 11.89 16.61
C ALA A 85 -5.39 13.25 17.13
N PHE A 86 -6.55 13.71 16.70
CA PHE A 86 -7.15 14.99 17.13
C PHE A 86 -7.76 14.96 18.53
N GLU A 87 -8.18 13.79 19.02
CA GLU A 87 -8.66 13.61 20.40
C GLU A 87 -7.51 13.62 21.43
N SER A 88 -6.26 13.60 20.96
CA SER A 88 -5.08 13.78 21.80
C SER A 88 -4.90 15.23 22.28
N GLN A 89 -3.92 15.47 23.16
CA GLN A 89 -3.57 16.81 23.63
C GLN A 89 -2.76 17.64 22.61
N ALA A 90 -2.50 17.12 21.40
CA ALA A 90 -1.72 17.81 20.38
C ALA A 90 -2.50 18.95 19.70
N GLY A 91 -1.80 20.00 19.28
CA GLY A 91 -2.43 21.13 18.60
C GLY A 91 -2.94 20.74 17.20
N ALA A 92 -4.18 21.12 16.87
CA ALA A 92 -4.75 20.82 15.56
C ALA A 92 -3.88 21.28 14.38
N HIS A 93 -3.26 22.46 14.49
CA HIS A 93 -2.34 22.99 13.48
C HIS A 93 -1.10 22.11 13.30
N GLU A 94 -0.55 21.55 14.38
CA GLU A 94 0.62 20.67 14.34
C GLU A 94 0.29 19.32 13.71
N LEU A 95 -0.90 18.77 14.00
CA LEU A 95 -1.40 17.54 13.38
C LEU A 95 -1.65 17.71 11.88
N PHE A 96 -2.30 18.81 11.47
CA PHE A 96 -2.49 19.11 10.04
C PHE A 96 -1.15 19.37 9.32
N ALA A 97 -0.20 20.06 9.96
CA ALA A 97 1.14 20.24 9.41
C ALA A 97 1.85 18.89 9.23
N THR A 98 1.72 17.99 10.22
CA THR A 98 2.30 16.64 10.16
C THR A 98 1.65 15.80 9.07
N LEU A 99 0.33 15.85 8.93
CA LEU A 99 -0.40 15.22 7.83
C LEU A 99 0.12 15.71 6.47
N LEU A 100 0.30 17.02 6.31
CA LEU A 100 0.79 17.63 5.07
C LEU A 100 2.24 17.22 4.76
N VAL A 101 3.13 17.29 5.76
CA VAL A 101 4.51 16.84 5.62
C VAL A 101 4.55 15.35 5.26
N GLY A 102 3.71 14.54 5.89
CA GLY A 102 3.55 13.13 5.57
C GLY A 102 3.11 12.88 4.13
N LEU A 103 2.11 13.61 3.63
CA LEU A 103 1.67 13.52 2.22
C LEU A 103 2.80 13.86 1.24
N VAL A 104 3.57 14.93 1.51
CA VAL A 104 4.72 15.30 0.69
C VAL A 104 5.82 14.25 0.78
N PHE A 105 6.07 13.70 1.97
CA PHE A 105 7.04 12.64 2.18
C PHE A 105 6.71 11.38 1.38
N PHE A 106 5.46 10.89 1.44
CA PHE A 106 5.04 9.72 0.65
C PHE A 106 5.10 9.97 -0.86
N PHE A 107 4.77 11.19 -1.30
CA PHE A 107 4.99 11.59 -2.68
C PHE A 107 6.47 11.52 -3.10
N LEU A 108 7.38 11.99 -2.24
CA LEU A 108 8.81 11.94 -2.53
C LEU A 108 9.34 10.50 -2.51
N LEU A 109 8.84 9.63 -1.63
CA LEU A 109 9.20 8.20 -1.61
C LEU A 109 8.79 7.52 -2.91
N ASP A 110 7.54 7.70 -3.34
CA ASP A 110 7.01 7.18 -4.60
C ASP A 110 7.83 7.68 -5.81
N LYS A 111 8.25 8.96 -5.78
CA LYS A 111 9.18 9.51 -6.79
C LYS A 111 10.58 8.90 -6.74
N ALA A 112 11.14 8.67 -5.56
CA ALA A 112 12.47 8.10 -5.39
C ALA A 112 12.53 6.66 -5.94
N GLU A 113 11.48 5.88 -5.69
CA GLU A 113 11.33 4.54 -6.27
C GLU A 113 11.30 4.61 -7.81
N LEU A 114 10.52 5.55 -8.37
CA LEU A 114 10.46 5.76 -9.81
C LEU A 114 11.81 6.21 -10.42
N TRP A 115 12.60 7.00 -9.69
CA TRP A 115 13.84 7.57 -10.22
C TRP A 115 14.97 6.56 -10.28
N HIS A 116 15.00 5.60 -9.35
CA HIS A 116 15.98 4.50 -9.38
C HIS A 116 15.82 3.61 -10.63
N HIS A 117 14.64 3.61 -11.25
CA HIS A 117 14.38 2.97 -12.54
C HIS A 117 14.84 3.77 -13.77
N GLY A 118 15.08 5.08 -13.64
CA GLY A 118 15.42 5.97 -14.77
C GLY A 118 16.91 6.08 -15.10
N HIS A 119 17.80 5.55 -14.26
CA HIS A 119 19.24 5.86 -14.34
C HIS A 119 20.15 4.78 -14.95
N GLU A 120 19.63 3.65 -15.44
CA GLU A 120 20.45 2.69 -16.22
C GLU A 120 20.62 3.09 -17.71
N HIS A 121 20.12 4.26 -18.13
CA HIS A 121 20.27 4.77 -19.50
C HIS A 121 20.94 6.15 -19.52
N GLY A 122 22.24 6.15 -19.23
CA GLY A 122 23.05 7.37 -19.24
C GLY A 122 24.53 7.13 -19.46
N VAL A 123 24.92 6.12 -20.24
CA VAL A 123 26.27 6.05 -20.80
C VAL A 123 26.13 6.23 -22.30
N GLY A 124 26.34 7.45 -22.77
CA GLY A 124 26.43 7.75 -24.19
C GLY A 124 27.55 6.92 -24.82
N PRO A 125 27.38 6.36 -26.02
CA PRO A 125 28.52 5.85 -26.75
C PRO A 125 29.37 7.06 -27.13
N ALA A 126 30.59 7.06 -26.59
CA ALA A 126 31.67 7.88 -27.08
C ALA A 126 31.77 7.72 -28.61
N ASN A 127 31.96 8.85 -29.27
CA ASN A 127 32.45 8.93 -30.64
C ASN A 127 33.64 7.98 -30.80
N ASP A 128 33.59 7.09 -31.78
CA ASP A 128 34.75 6.57 -32.49
C ASP A 128 34.29 6.00 -33.84
N ASP A 129 34.35 6.86 -34.85
CA ASP A 129 34.45 6.50 -36.27
C ASP A 129 35.90 6.02 -36.51
N PRO A 130 36.12 4.90 -37.21
CA PRO A 130 36.50 5.06 -38.62
C PRO A 130 35.96 3.95 -39.54
N GLY A 131 35.20 4.36 -40.55
CA GLY A 131 35.45 3.99 -41.94
C GLY A 131 35.06 2.57 -42.40
N THR A 132 33.93 2.47 -43.10
CA THR A 132 33.64 1.62 -44.28
C THR A 132 32.21 2.01 -44.70
N GLY A 133 31.89 2.57 -45.87
CA GLY A 133 32.23 2.11 -47.20
C GLY A 133 31.04 1.31 -47.78
N GLY A 134 30.16 1.95 -48.56
CA GLY A 134 29.15 1.24 -49.37
C GLY A 134 27.76 1.87 -49.35
N GLY A 135 27.50 2.75 -50.33
CA GLY A 135 26.17 3.34 -50.52
C GLY A 135 25.24 2.43 -51.31
N HIS A 136 23.93 2.54 -51.06
CA HIS A 136 22.89 2.23 -52.04
C HIS A 136 21.64 3.06 -51.73
N ALA A 137 21.34 3.99 -52.64
CA ALA A 137 20.07 4.68 -52.75
C ALA A 137 19.10 3.84 -53.58
N HIS A 138 17.86 3.67 -53.10
CA HIS A 138 16.76 3.22 -53.96
C HIS A 138 15.51 4.06 -53.67
N ALA A 139 15.22 4.95 -54.61
CA ALA A 139 13.92 5.52 -54.85
C ALA A 139 13.11 4.56 -55.73
N HIS A 140 11.85 4.30 -55.38
CA HIS A 140 10.85 3.78 -56.33
C HIS A 140 9.53 4.52 -56.09
N GLY A 141 9.14 5.31 -57.08
CA GLY A 141 7.78 5.74 -57.28
C GLY A 141 7.07 4.72 -58.17
N HIS A 142 5.85 4.33 -57.80
CA HIS A 142 4.88 3.76 -58.72
C HIS A 142 3.48 4.31 -58.40
N THR A 143 2.91 4.90 -59.43
CA THR A 143 1.53 5.36 -59.60
C THR A 143 0.60 4.18 -59.87
N HIS A 144 -0.51 4.07 -59.14
CA HIS A 144 -1.72 3.38 -59.62
C HIS A 144 -2.98 4.11 -59.12
N ASP A 145 -3.85 4.39 -60.08
CA ASP A 145 -5.16 5.02 -59.94
C ASP A 145 -6.19 4.13 -59.24
N GLY A 146 -7.00 4.78 -58.39
CA GLY A 146 -8.44 4.53 -58.28
C GLY A 146 -8.91 3.35 -57.44
N HIS A 147 -9.21 3.59 -56.17
CA HIS A 147 -10.51 3.30 -55.54
C HIS A 147 -10.62 4.08 -54.21
N GLY A 148 -11.73 4.82 -54.04
CA GLY A 148 -12.02 5.56 -52.82
C GLY A 148 -12.36 4.61 -51.66
N HIS A 149 -11.93 4.99 -50.47
CA HIS A 149 -12.75 5.15 -49.26
C HIS A 149 -11.82 5.43 -48.07
N ASP A 150 -12.14 6.52 -47.38
CA ASP A 150 -11.89 6.82 -45.97
C ASP A 150 -10.46 7.11 -45.48
N ALA A 151 -10.35 8.33 -44.96
CA ALA A 151 -9.18 8.88 -44.30
C ALA A 151 -8.79 8.04 -43.06
N HIS A 152 -7.72 7.28 -43.18
CA HIS A 152 -6.99 6.78 -42.01
C HIS A 152 -6.18 7.94 -41.42
N GLY A 153 -6.80 8.67 -40.51
CA GLY A 153 -6.05 9.49 -39.57
C GLY A 153 -5.09 8.58 -38.81
N HIS A 154 -3.79 8.77 -39.03
CA HIS A 154 -2.74 8.21 -38.19
C HIS A 154 -2.85 8.85 -36.81
N GLY A 155 -3.72 8.28 -35.98
CA GLY A 155 -3.70 8.48 -34.55
C GLY A 155 -2.37 7.95 -34.05
N HIS A 156 -1.49 8.86 -33.65
CA HIS A 156 -0.33 8.56 -32.82
C HIS A 156 -0.83 7.88 -31.55
N HIS A 157 -0.87 6.55 -31.58
CA HIS A 157 -0.96 5.77 -30.36
C HIS A 157 0.37 5.94 -29.64
N SER A 158 0.41 6.88 -28.70
CA SER A 158 1.37 6.91 -27.62
C SER A 158 1.13 5.68 -26.74
N HIS A 159 1.52 4.51 -27.24
CA HIS A 159 1.77 3.38 -26.39
C HIS A 159 3.04 3.69 -25.60
N ALA A 160 2.86 4.20 -24.38
CA ALA A 160 3.87 4.07 -23.34
C ALA A 160 3.97 2.57 -22.98
N HIS A 161 4.59 1.80 -23.86
CA HIS A 161 5.10 0.48 -23.55
C HIS A 161 6.38 0.70 -22.75
N SER A 162 6.29 0.54 -21.43
CA SER A 162 7.47 0.29 -20.61
C SER A 162 8.05 -1.06 -21.05
N HIS A 163 8.99 -0.99 -21.99
CA HIS A 163 9.76 -2.14 -22.42
C HIS A 163 10.66 -2.58 -21.26
N SER A 164 10.28 -3.70 -20.67
CA SER A 164 11.06 -4.50 -19.75
C SER A 164 12.38 -4.93 -20.40
N HIS A 165 13.50 -4.48 -19.83
CA HIS A 165 14.77 -5.17 -19.97
C HIS A 165 15.01 -6.10 -18.76
N ARG A 166 15.45 -7.31 -19.08
CA ARG A 166 15.49 -8.52 -18.27
C ARG A 166 16.68 -8.49 -17.31
N GLY A 167 16.45 -8.36 -16.01
CA GLY A 167 17.48 -8.60 -14.98
C GLY A 167 17.32 -7.78 -13.70
N SER A 168 17.16 -6.45 -13.81
CA SER A 168 17.21 -5.51 -12.67
C SER A 168 15.85 -5.16 -12.06
N GLY A 169 14.77 -5.16 -12.86
CA GLY A 169 13.46 -4.65 -12.41
C GLY A 169 12.79 -5.44 -11.27
N GLY A 170 13.02 -6.75 -11.16
CA GLY A 170 12.41 -7.56 -10.09
C GLY A 170 12.96 -7.29 -8.70
N TRP A 171 14.22 -6.85 -8.61
CA TRP A 171 14.85 -6.51 -7.32
C TRP A 171 14.46 -5.12 -6.85
N ALA A 172 14.36 -4.16 -7.77
CA ALA A 172 13.86 -2.82 -7.48
C ALA A 172 12.40 -2.88 -6.99
N LEU A 173 11.53 -3.64 -7.67
CA LEU A 173 10.16 -3.91 -7.23
C LEU A 173 10.11 -4.45 -5.80
N LEU A 174 10.87 -5.51 -5.51
CA LEU A 174 10.91 -6.11 -4.16
C LEU A 174 11.46 -5.16 -3.10
N THR A 175 12.35 -4.24 -3.49
CA THR A 175 12.92 -3.25 -2.57
C THR A 175 11.89 -2.17 -2.23
N GLY A 176 11.18 -1.64 -3.23
CA GLY A 176 10.06 -0.71 -3.03
C GLY A 176 8.97 -1.33 -2.15
N ASP A 177 8.54 -2.54 -2.51
CA ASP A 177 7.55 -3.33 -1.77
C ASP A 177 7.99 -3.57 -0.31
N SER A 178 9.27 -3.89 -0.07
CA SER A 178 9.80 -4.06 1.29
C SER A 178 9.77 -2.77 2.12
N VAL A 179 10.09 -1.62 1.52
CA VAL A 179 10.03 -0.32 2.20
C VAL A 179 8.59 0.07 2.51
N HIS A 180 7.67 -0.18 1.58
CA HIS A 180 6.24 0.02 1.77
C HIS A 180 5.71 -0.84 2.94
N CYS A 181 5.95 -2.16 2.87
CA CYS A 181 5.61 -3.12 3.89
C CYS A 181 6.17 -2.73 5.28
N PHE A 182 7.42 -2.27 5.34
CA PHE A 182 8.02 -1.80 6.58
C PHE A 182 7.22 -0.63 7.19
N GLY A 183 6.87 0.35 6.35
CA GLY A 183 6.04 1.47 6.73
C GLY A 183 4.72 1.00 7.33
N ASP A 184 3.98 0.15 6.63
CA ASP A 184 2.72 -0.41 7.09
C ASP A 184 2.82 -1.12 8.44
N GLY A 185 3.92 -1.85 8.67
CA GLY A 185 4.22 -2.44 9.96
C GLY A 185 4.25 -1.41 11.09
N VAL A 186 4.99 -0.31 10.89
CA VAL A 186 5.09 0.78 11.86
C VAL A 186 3.73 1.45 12.09
N LEU A 187 2.93 1.63 11.02
CA LEU A 187 1.59 2.22 11.10
C LEU A 187 0.63 1.33 11.90
N ILE A 188 0.61 0.02 11.63
CA ILE A 188 -0.19 -0.96 12.39
C ILE A 188 0.22 -0.94 13.86
N ALA A 189 1.52 -0.95 14.16
CA ALA A 189 2.02 -0.88 15.53
C ALA A 189 1.59 0.40 16.24
N SER A 190 1.65 1.55 15.57
CA SER A 190 1.21 2.84 16.11
C SER A 190 -0.27 2.81 16.47
N ALA A 191 -1.11 2.25 15.59
CA ALA A 191 -2.53 2.09 15.85
C ALA A 191 -2.82 1.18 17.05
N PHE A 192 -2.10 0.04 17.18
CA PHE A 192 -2.23 -0.87 18.33
C PHE A 192 -1.76 -0.28 19.67
N LEU A 193 -0.81 0.66 19.63
CA LEU A 193 -0.34 1.36 20.82
C LEU A 193 -1.31 2.45 21.27
N ALA A 194 -2.09 3.02 20.36
CA ALA A 194 -3.21 3.88 20.69
C ALA A 194 -4.38 3.07 21.27
N ASP A 195 -4.85 2.06 20.53
CA ASP A 195 -5.95 1.20 20.96
C ASP A 195 -5.94 -0.15 20.21
N LEU A 196 -6.31 -1.23 20.92
CA LEU A 196 -6.28 -2.59 20.34
C LEU A 196 -7.25 -2.72 19.16
N ARG A 197 -8.41 -2.05 19.24
CA ARG A 197 -9.42 -2.07 18.17
C ARG A 197 -9.00 -1.17 17.01
N LEU A 198 -8.43 0.01 17.27
CA LEU A 198 -7.85 0.85 16.22
C LEU A 198 -6.75 0.10 15.45
N GLY A 199 -5.88 -0.63 16.17
CA GLY A 199 -4.87 -1.50 15.58
C GLY A 199 -5.46 -2.61 14.70
N ALA A 200 -6.52 -3.27 15.14
CA ALA A 200 -7.20 -4.30 14.35
C ALA A 200 -7.84 -3.73 13.07
N ILE A 201 -8.44 -2.54 13.15
CA ILE A 201 -9.01 -1.84 11.99
C ILE A 201 -7.91 -1.45 10.99
N ALA A 202 -6.81 -0.87 11.49
CA ALA A 202 -5.65 -0.52 10.67
C ALA A 202 -5.06 -1.76 9.96
N ALA A 203 -4.87 -2.86 10.68
CA ALA A 203 -4.36 -4.10 10.10
C ALA A 203 -5.30 -4.69 9.03
N LEU A 204 -6.62 -4.62 9.23
CA LEU A 204 -7.61 -5.06 8.23
C LEU A 204 -7.56 -4.18 6.98
N ALA A 205 -7.43 -2.86 7.15
CA ALA A 205 -7.32 -1.91 6.04
C ALA A 205 -6.00 -2.10 5.28
N VAL A 206 -4.90 -2.40 5.98
CA VAL A 206 -3.62 -2.77 5.37
C VAL A 206 -3.75 -4.04 4.55
N LEU A 207 -4.22 -5.12 5.19
CA LEU A 207 -4.46 -6.39 4.51
C LEU A 207 -5.31 -6.22 3.24
N ALA A 208 -6.36 -5.39 3.31
CA ALA A 208 -7.27 -5.16 2.19
C ALA A 208 -6.58 -4.52 0.96
N HIS A 209 -5.57 -3.67 1.12
CA HIS A 209 -4.85 -3.06 0.00
C HIS A 209 -3.59 -3.82 -0.41
N GLU A 210 -2.96 -4.52 0.53
CA GLU A 210 -1.83 -5.40 0.27
C GLU A 210 -2.20 -6.59 -0.62
N VAL A 211 -3.42 -7.12 -0.50
CA VAL A 211 -3.89 -8.20 -1.39
C VAL A 211 -3.84 -7.81 -2.87
N PRO A 212 -4.50 -6.71 -3.32
CA PRO A 212 -4.39 -6.28 -4.70
C PRO A 212 -2.97 -5.85 -5.12
N HIS A 213 -2.18 -5.25 -4.22
CA HIS A 213 -0.78 -4.89 -4.49
C HIS A 213 0.08 -6.14 -4.79
N HIS A 214 0.10 -7.10 -3.87
CA HIS A 214 0.82 -8.37 -4.02
C HIS A 214 0.32 -9.20 -5.21
N MET A 215 -0.96 -9.10 -5.60
CA MET A 215 -1.43 -9.70 -6.85
C MET A 215 -0.68 -9.14 -8.07
N GLY A 216 -0.42 -7.83 -8.10
CA GLY A 216 0.40 -7.16 -9.11
C GLY A 216 1.83 -7.68 -9.13
N ASP A 217 2.49 -7.74 -7.98
CA ASP A 217 3.88 -8.20 -7.87
C ASP A 217 4.06 -9.65 -8.28
N LEU A 218 3.12 -10.51 -7.89
CA LEU A 218 3.10 -11.90 -8.31
C LEU A 218 2.94 -12.04 -9.82
N VAL A 219 2.17 -11.18 -10.49
CA VAL A 219 2.08 -11.18 -11.97
C VAL A 219 3.43 -10.82 -12.58
N VAL A 220 4.07 -9.73 -12.12
CA VAL A 220 5.35 -9.25 -12.66
C VAL A 220 6.48 -10.26 -12.42
N LEU A 221 6.58 -10.83 -11.23
CA LEU A 221 7.63 -11.79 -10.88
C LEU A 221 7.45 -13.15 -11.55
N ARG A 222 6.21 -13.60 -11.78
CA ARG A 222 5.95 -14.81 -12.57
C ARG A 222 6.36 -14.66 -14.02
N GLN A 223 6.23 -13.46 -14.58
CA GLN A 223 6.66 -13.16 -15.95
C GLN A 223 8.19 -13.08 -16.09
N SER A 224 8.90 -12.62 -15.05
CA SER A 224 10.36 -12.46 -15.08
C SER A 224 11.16 -13.69 -14.60
N SER A 225 10.68 -14.42 -13.58
CA SER A 225 11.42 -15.54 -12.96
C SER A 225 11.06 -16.93 -13.51
N GLY A 226 9.99 -17.07 -14.29
CA GLY A 226 9.53 -18.35 -14.87
C GLY A 226 8.97 -19.37 -13.86
N ASP A 227 9.33 -19.27 -12.57
CA ASP A 227 8.85 -20.13 -11.49
C ASP A 227 7.83 -19.44 -10.58
N ARG A 228 6.62 -20.01 -10.52
CA ARG A 228 5.52 -19.55 -9.68
C ARG A 228 5.83 -19.66 -8.19
N ARG A 229 6.63 -20.64 -7.77
CA ARG A 229 7.00 -20.85 -6.36
C ARG A 229 8.03 -19.82 -5.93
N ALA A 230 9.06 -19.58 -6.75
CA ALA A 230 10.04 -18.54 -6.50
C ALA A 230 9.40 -17.15 -6.36
N ALA A 231 8.44 -16.79 -7.23
CA ALA A 231 7.70 -15.53 -7.11
C ALA A 231 6.95 -15.43 -5.77
N LEU A 232 6.23 -16.49 -5.37
CA LEU A 232 5.50 -16.52 -4.09
C LEU A 232 6.42 -16.32 -2.88
N VAL A 233 7.58 -17.00 -2.88
CA VAL A 233 8.56 -16.90 -1.79
C VAL A 233 9.17 -15.50 -1.72
N LYS A 234 9.52 -14.90 -2.86
CA LYS A 234 10.09 -13.54 -2.92
C LYS A 234 9.13 -12.49 -2.39
N VAL A 235 7.87 -12.51 -2.82
CA VAL A 235 6.85 -11.56 -2.32
C VAL A 235 6.52 -11.84 -0.85
N SER A 236 6.49 -13.11 -0.42
CA SER A 236 6.29 -13.43 1.00
C SER A 236 7.45 -12.95 1.88
N LEU A 237 8.68 -12.92 1.37
CA LEU A 237 9.83 -12.35 2.07
C LEU A 237 9.72 -10.83 2.18
N ALA A 238 9.26 -10.14 1.14
CA ALA A 238 8.96 -8.71 1.19
C ALA A 238 7.81 -8.42 2.19
N GLY A 239 6.70 -9.15 2.12
CA GLY A 239 5.60 -9.03 3.07
C GLY A 239 5.97 -9.41 4.52
N ALA A 240 7.02 -10.22 4.75
CA ALA A 240 7.52 -10.46 6.11
C ALA A 240 8.13 -9.19 6.75
N VAL A 241 8.56 -8.22 5.93
CA VAL A 241 9.09 -6.94 6.38
C VAL A 241 8.02 -6.12 7.11
N THR A 242 6.73 -6.33 6.83
CA THR A 242 5.64 -5.73 7.62
C THR A 242 5.69 -6.14 9.08
N ALA A 243 6.01 -7.39 9.39
CA ALA A 243 6.17 -7.85 10.77
C ALA A 243 7.41 -7.23 11.43
N LEU A 244 8.50 -7.06 10.67
CA LEU A 244 9.69 -6.36 11.16
C LEU A 244 9.37 -4.89 11.49
N GLY A 245 8.66 -4.20 10.59
CA GLY A 245 8.17 -2.84 10.81
C GLY A 245 7.26 -2.75 12.04
N GLY A 246 6.39 -3.73 12.26
CA GLY A 246 5.55 -3.82 13.45
C GLY A 246 6.33 -3.91 14.75
N VAL A 247 7.33 -4.79 14.79
CA VAL A 247 8.21 -4.93 15.96
C VAL A 247 9.02 -3.66 16.21
N VAL A 248 9.61 -3.08 15.16
CA VAL A 248 10.36 -1.83 15.28
C VAL A 248 9.45 -0.68 15.72
N GLY A 249 8.28 -0.55 15.11
CA GLY A 249 7.28 0.46 15.45
C GLY A 249 6.81 0.34 16.89
N TYR A 250 6.60 -0.89 17.39
CA TYR A 250 6.24 -1.11 18.79
C TYR A 250 7.29 -0.55 19.77
N PHE A 251 8.57 -0.85 19.54
CA PHE A 251 9.64 -0.35 20.40
C PHE A 251 9.87 1.16 20.23
N LEU A 252 9.83 1.65 18.99
CA LEU A 252 10.06 3.06 18.67
C LEU A 252 8.96 3.96 19.25
N VAL A 253 7.70 3.64 18.99
CA VAL A 253 6.55 4.42 19.44
C VAL A 253 6.28 4.18 20.93
N GLY A 254 6.65 3.01 21.45
CA GLY A 254 6.60 2.70 22.88
C GLY A 254 7.48 3.62 23.73
N GLU A 255 8.66 3.99 23.23
CA GLU A 255 9.56 4.96 23.88
C GLU A 255 9.12 6.42 23.63
N LEU A 256 8.43 6.67 22.51
CA LEU A 256 8.00 8.01 22.06
C LEU A 256 6.48 8.19 22.19
N GLN A 257 5.88 7.80 23.33
CA GLN A 257 4.42 7.83 23.49
C GLN A 257 3.81 9.23 23.31
N ASP A 258 4.53 10.28 23.74
CA ASP A 258 4.10 11.67 23.53
C ASP A 258 3.98 12.04 22.05
N TRP A 259 4.65 11.29 21.17
CA TRP A 259 4.62 11.50 19.73
C TRP A 259 3.59 10.65 18.99
N LEU A 260 2.84 9.79 19.69
CA LEU A 260 1.83 8.91 19.12
C LEU A 260 0.85 9.63 18.18
N PRO A 261 0.30 10.82 18.50
CA PRO A 261 -0.62 11.53 17.62
C PRO A 261 0.01 11.89 16.25
N TYR A 262 1.32 12.19 16.23
CA TYR A 262 2.05 12.47 15.00
C TYR A 262 2.26 11.21 14.16
N PHE A 263 2.54 10.07 14.80
CA PHE A 263 2.59 8.79 14.10
C PHE A 263 1.24 8.41 13.48
N LEU A 264 0.13 8.65 14.18
CA LEU A 264 -1.23 8.44 13.64
C LEU A 264 -1.56 9.41 12.49
N ALA A 265 -1.11 10.66 12.58
CA ALA A 265 -1.25 11.63 11.48
C ALA A 265 -0.42 11.21 10.24
N ILE A 266 0.82 10.73 10.44
CA ILE A 266 1.65 10.16 9.37
C ILE A 266 0.97 8.91 8.77
N ALA A 267 0.43 8.03 9.61
CA ALA A 267 -0.35 6.85 9.18
C ALA A 267 -1.51 7.25 8.27
N SER A 268 -2.28 8.25 8.71
CA SER A 268 -3.42 8.78 7.97
C SER A 268 -2.97 9.38 6.64
N SER A 269 -1.85 10.11 6.62
CA SER A 269 -1.28 10.66 5.39
C SER A 269 -0.87 9.57 4.39
N SER A 270 -0.31 8.45 4.88
CA SER A 270 0.05 7.30 4.05
C SER A 270 -1.19 6.70 3.38
N PHE A 271 -2.22 6.39 4.15
CA PHE A 271 -3.46 5.79 3.65
C PHE A 271 -4.19 6.71 2.67
N VAL A 272 -4.21 8.03 2.94
CA VAL A 272 -4.76 9.01 2.01
C VAL A 272 -3.93 9.08 0.72
N TYR A 273 -2.61 9.09 0.82
CA TYR A 273 -1.73 9.10 -0.36
C TYR A 273 -1.92 7.85 -1.21
N VAL A 274 -1.82 6.65 -0.63
CA VAL A 274 -2.00 5.37 -1.35
C VAL A 274 -3.38 5.30 -1.99
N ALA A 275 -4.45 5.68 -1.27
CA ALA A 275 -5.79 5.62 -1.84
C ALA A 275 -5.99 6.61 -3.01
N LEU A 276 -5.51 7.85 -2.88
CA LEU A 276 -5.78 8.92 -3.85
C LEU A 276 -4.76 9.01 -4.98
N ALA A 277 -3.49 8.72 -4.73
CA ALA A 277 -2.39 8.86 -5.68
C ALA A 277 -2.05 7.55 -6.39
N ASP A 278 -2.39 6.40 -5.81
CA ASP A 278 -2.14 5.09 -6.42
C ASP A 278 -3.45 4.36 -6.81
N LEU A 279 -4.29 3.98 -5.84
CA LEU A 279 -5.44 3.11 -6.11
C LEU A 279 -6.51 3.77 -6.99
N ILE A 280 -6.98 4.98 -6.66
CA ILE A 280 -8.03 5.66 -7.42
C ILE A 280 -7.61 5.95 -8.88
N PRO A 281 -6.40 6.46 -9.15
CA PRO A 281 -5.93 6.64 -10.52
C PRO A 281 -5.94 5.34 -11.33
N GLN A 282 -5.56 4.20 -10.74
CA GLN A 282 -5.64 2.90 -11.41
C GLN A 282 -7.08 2.48 -11.77
N LEU A 283 -8.07 2.97 -11.03
CA LEU A 283 -9.50 2.73 -11.25
C LEU A 283 -10.14 3.68 -12.27
N GLN A 284 -9.56 4.87 -12.50
CA GLN A 284 -10.08 5.90 -13.41
C GLN A 284 -9.84 5.56 -14.90
N LYS A 285 -10.39 4.42 -15.34
CA LYS A 285 -10.42 3.98 -16.74
C LYS A 285 -11.81 4.23 -17.33
N ARG A 286 -11.94 4.27 -18.66
CA ARG A 286 -13.25 4.37 -19.31
C ARG A 286 -14.06 3.11 -19.02
N LEU A 287 -15.12 3.25 -18.22
CA LEU A 287 -16.03 2.18 -17.81
C LEU A 287 -17.44 2.43 -18.31
N THR A 288 -18.21 1.36 -18.46
CA THR A 288 -19.67 1.49 -18.67
C THR A 288 -20.34 1.94 -17.37
N ALA A 289 -21.55 2.51 -17.46
CA ALA A 289 -22.27 2.98 -16.27
C ALA A 289 -22.47 1.87 -15.21
N ALA A 290 -22.76 0.64 -15.65
CA ALA A 290 -22.90 -0.52 -14.76
C ALA A 290 -21.59 -0.87 -14.04
N GLN A 291 -20.45 -0.79 -14.74
CA GLN A 291 -19.13 -1.04 -14.15
C GLN A 291 -18.73 0.06 -13.16
N THR A 292 -19.04 1.33 -13.47
CA THR A 292 -18.83 2.45 -12.54
C THR A 292 -19.68 2.29 -11.28
N LEU A 293 -20.95 1.88 -11.41
CA LEU A 293 -21.81 1.63 -10.26
C LEU A 293 -21.28 0.49 -9.39
N ALA A 294 -20.83 -0.60 -10.02
CA ALA A 294 -20.18 -1.69 -9.30
C ALA A 294 -18.91 -1.22 -8.58
N GLN A 295 -18.08 -0.40 -9.22
CA GLN A 295 -16.87 0.18 -8.62
C GLN A 295 -17.20 1.02 -7.37
N ILE A 296 -18.20 1.90 -7.47
CA ILE A 296 -18.68 2.71 -6.34
C ILE A 296 -19.21 1.79 -5.24
N ALA A 297 -19.98 0.75 -5.57
CA ALA A 297 -20.50 -0.19 -4.59
C ALA A 297 -19.37 -0.93 -3.84
N TRP A 298 -18.30 -1.34 -4.51
CA TRP A 298 -17.13 -1.95 -3.87
C TRP A 298 -16.37 -0.97 -2.97
N LEU A 299 -16.21 0.28 -3.41
CA LEU A 299 -15.60 1.33 -2.60
C LEU A 299 -16.42 1.61 -1.33
N LEU A 300 -17.73 1.76 -1.46
CA LEU A 300 -18.64 1.89 -0.31
C LEU A 300 -18.63 0.62 0.56
N GLY A 301 -18.49 -0.55 -0.04
CA GLY A 301 -18.34 -1.82 0.67
C GLY A 301 -17.09 -1.85 1.56
N GLY A 302 -15.95 -1.35 1.06
CA GLY A 302 -14.73 -1.20 1.85
C GLY A 302 -14.91 -0.27 3.04
N MET A 303 -15.54 0.89 2.81
CA MET A 303 -15.89 1.83 3.87
C MET A 303 -16.84 1.20 4.91
N ALA A 304 -17.87 0.50 4.45
CA ALA A 304 -18.85 -0.14 5.32
C ALA A 304 -18.24 -1.25 6.17
N VAL A 305 -17.37 -2.09 5.61
CA VAL A 305 -16.69 -3.16 6.38
C VAL A 305 -15.86 -2.56 7.51
N VAL A 306 -15.06 -1.53 7.22
CA VAL A 306 -14.26 -0.84 8.25
C VAL A 306 -15.15 -0.27 9.35
N THR A 307 -16.20 0.46 8.98
CA THR A 307 -17.14 1.06 9.95
C THR A 307 -17.91 0.02 10.75
N LEU A 308 -18.31 -1.11 10.15
CA LEU A 308 -19.03 -2.18 10.83
C LEU A 308 -18.13 -2.93 11.82
N VAL A 309 -16.91 -3.27 11.42
CA VAL A 309 -15.92 -3.90 12.31
C VAL A 309 -15.65 -2.98 13.51
N SER A 310 -15.56 -1.68 13.26
CA SER A 310 -15.49 -0.66 14.29
C SER A 310 -16.73 -0.73 15.22
N GLY A 311 -17.95 -0.62 14.68
CA GLY A 311 -19.18 -0.59 15.48
C GLY A 311 -19.45 -1.87 16.29
N MET A 312 -19.17 -3.06 15.74
CA MET A 312 -19.36 -4.33 16.44
C MET A 312 -18.44 -4.48 17.65
N ALA A 313 -17.25 -3.88 17.60
CA ALA A 313 -16.32 -3.88 18.71
C ALA A 313 -16.68 -2.87 19.82
N HIS A 314 -17.72 -2.03 19.65
CA HIS A 314 -18.30 -1.21 20.74
C HIS A 314 -19.44 -1.90 21.49
N ALA A 315 -19.99 -2.99 20.96
CA ALA A 315 -21.16 -3.67 21.53
C ALA A 315 -20.79 -4.72 22.61
N HIS A 316 -19.52 -4.79 23.02
CA HIS A 316 -19.00 -5.72 24.02
C HIS A 316 -18.29 -5.00 25.16
#